data_AF-A0A1H5FKK9-F1
#
_entry.id   AF-A0A1H5FKK9-F1
#
_cell.length_a   1.000
_cell.length_b   1.000
_cell.length_c   1.000
_cell.angle_alpha   90.00
_cell.angle_beta   90.00
_cell.angle_gamma   90.00
#
_symmetry.space_group_name_H-M   'P 1'
#
loop_
_entity.id
_entity.type
_entity.pdbx_description
1 polymer ?
#
loop_
_entity_poly.entity_id
_entity_poly.type
_entity_poly.pdbx_seq_one_letter_code
_entity_poly.pdbx_strand_id
1 'polypeptide(L)'
;MPSRIPRTLVAAALSTAALLTSGPLLAAPAHAAPAAAWDTDRAAAAYAVNPAAVTASGSENAGTAPGLAFDGNGSTRFSSDFADNAWIRVDLGSVIRVDRVVLDWEAAYGKRYVLEASKNGTDWTPFYTETAGTGGSVTAHTYPQEVTGRYVRLRGLERATPYGYSLWNFKVYGGEPAPASATRTNLALNHPAYSDHYQHAGNSPAFVTDGGRPADLKGDASRWSSDWNAARWVSVDLGAPSTIDTVDLYWEAAYAVDYLVQVSDDNRTWRTVHEPSAADVAARRANVTSPSEAAGLHDTVRLPSPVTGRYVRMLGKERRSFYNPAPATAQFGYSLYEFEVWGTGGSATAAYPSLPGDRPGTYRTTFFDDFTGAGLDRAKWRVVRTGTEMGPVNGESQAYVDSTDNVRVANGALLLHAKYCLAARRRAAAPTTSPRAASTRTPTSTSPTAR
;
A
#
# COMPACT_ATOMS: atom_id res chain seq x y z
N MET A 1 97.39 27.66 -12.90
CA MET A 1 97.12 28.29 -14.21
C MET A 1 97.86 27.48 -15.25
N PRO A 2 97.23 26.95 -16.32
CA PRO A 2 96.15 27.50 -17.17
C PRO A 2 94.77 26.85 -16.87
N SER A 3 93.58 27.40 -17.15
CA SER A 3 92.95 28.07 -18.32
C SER A 3 92.25 27.12 -19.33
N ARG A 4 90.91 27.28 -19.41
CA ARG A 4 89.96 27.07 -20.55
C ARG A 4 89.32 25.68 -20.80
N ILE A 5 88.06 25.50 -20.34
CA ILE A 5 86.75 25.42 -21.08
C ILE A 5 86.79 24.85 -22.54
N PRO A 6 85.76 24.14 -23.10
CA PRO A 6 84.63 23.35 -22.56
C PRO A 6 84.33 21.98 -23.26
N ARG A 7 83.47 21.19 -22.61
CA ARG A 7 82.37 20.34 -23.10
C ARG A 7 82.26 20.06 -24.62
N THR A 8 82.51 18.81 -25.02
CA THR A 8 81.61 18.03 -25.90
C THR A 8 81.90 16.54 -25.71
N LEU A 9 80.95 15.75 -25.22
CA LEU A 9 81.05 14.28 -25.25
C LEU A 9 79.77 13.71 -25.86
N VAL A 10 80.02 12.88 -26.86
CA VAL A 10 79.09 12.24 -27.78
C VAL A 10 78.21 11.24 -27.03
N ALA A 11 76.91 11.32 -27.29
CA ALA A 11 75.92 10.36 -26.81
C ALA A 11 76.04 9.04 -27.57
N ALA A 12 76.16 7.93 -26.83
CA ALA A 12 75.88 6.59 -27.33
C ALA A 12 74.70 6.04 -26.51
N ALA A 13 73.52 6.01 -27.13
CA ALA A 13 72.31 5.45 -26.57
C ALA A 13 72.33 3.92 -26.76
N LEU A 14 72.38 3.17 -25.65
CA LEU A 14 72.00 1.76 -25.63
C LEU A 14 70.53 1.65 -25.24
N SER A 15 69.69 1.34 -26.22
CA SER A 15 68.25 1.07 -26.05
C SER A 15 68.05 -0.40 -25.66
N THR A 16 67.80 -0.68 -24.39
CA THR A 16 67.27 -1.98 -23.94
C THR A 16 65.74 -1.97 -24.09
N ALA A 17 65.25 -2.68 -25.11
CA ALA A 17 63.83 -2.93 -25.31
C ALA A 17 63.35 -4.04 -24.35
N ALA A 18 62.74 -3.67 -23.23
CA ALA A 18 61.97 -4.59 -22.41
C ALA A 18 60.56 -4.73 -23.02
N LEU A 19 60.27 -5.88 -23.63
CA LEU A 19 58.89 -6.24 -24.00
C LEU A 19 58.07 -6.47 -22.72
N LEU A 20 57.30 -5.47 -22.32
CA LEU A 20 56.17 -5.64 -21.40
C LEU A 20 55.02 -6.23 -22.22
N THR A 21 54.79 -7.53 -22.08
CA THR A 21 53.55 -8.17 -22.54
C THR A 21 52.41 -7.71 -21.64
N SER A 22 51.74 -6.63 -22.04
CA SER A 22 50.45 -6.22 -21.49
C SER A 22 49.39 -7.26 -21.88
N GLY A 23 49.27 -8.31 -21.07
CA GLY A 23 48.11 -9.20 -21.11
C GLY A 23 46.85 -8.41 -20.72
N PRO A 24 45.68 -8.69 -21.32
CA PRO A 24 44.45 -8.03 -20.92
C PRO A 24 44.16 -8.36 -19.46
N LEU A 25 44.07 -7.33 -18.61
CA LEU A 25 43.44 -7.44 -17.30
C LEU A 25 41.99 -7.85 -17.55
N LEU A 26 41.66 -9.11 -17.29
CA LEU A 26 40.29 -9.55 -17.15
C LEU A 26 39.70 -8.72 -16.00
N ALA A 27 38.87 -7.73 -16.34
CA ALA A 27 38.05 -7.04 -15.37
C ALA A 27 37.27 -8.11 -14.60
N ALA A 28 37.41 -8.13 -13.28
CA ALA A 28 36.52 -8.89 -12.44
C ALA A 28 35.08 -8.50 -12.81
N PRO A 29 34.14 -9.45 -12.91
CA PRO A 29 32.76 -9.11 -13.19
C PRO A 29 32.32 -8.08 -12.16
N ALA A 30 31.84 -6.93 -12.64
CA ALA A 30 31.18 -5.95 -11.79
C ALA A 30 30.10 -6.71 -11.01
N HIS A 31 30.27 -6.83 -9.69
CA HIS A 31 29.21 -7.36 -8.87
C HIS A 31 28.06 -6.37 -9.03
N ALA A 32 27.00 -6.82 -9.70
CA ALA A 32 25.76 -6.06 -9.75
C ALA A 32 25.37 -5.74 -8.31
N ALA A 33 25.21 -4.45 -7.99
CA ALA A 33 24.70 -4.06 -6.69
C ALA A 33 23.39 -4.82 -6.45
N PRO A 34 23.15 -5.35 -5.24
CA PRO A 34 21.90 -6.03 -4.94
C PRO A 34 20.74 -5.10 -5.29
N ALA A 35 19.72 -5.63 -6.00
CA ALA A 35 18.54 -4.85 -6.32
C ALA A 35 17.91 -4.34 -5.02
N ALA A 36 17.67 -3.03 -4.92
CA ALA A 36 17.03 -2.45 -3.76
C ALA A 36 15.65 -3.09 -3.55
N ALA A 37 15.36 -3.47 -2.30
CA ALA A 37 14.08 -4.06 -1.91
C ALA A 37 12.93 -3.12 -2.30
N TRP A 38 11.76 -3.70 -2.56
CA TRP A 38 10.59 -2.96 -3.04
C TRP A 38 10.15 -1.84 -2.08
N ASP A 39 10.41 -2.03 -0.79
CA ASP A 39 10.11 -1.07 0.27
C ASP A 39 11.26 -0.10 0.61
N THR A 40 12.26 0.01 -0.27
CA THR A 40 13.34 0.98 -0.12
C THR A 40 12.97 2.30 -0.79
N ASP A 41 13.28 3.44 -0.16
CA ASP A 41 13.14 4.74 -0.80
C ASP A 41 14.16 4.90 -1.94
N ARG A 42 13.68 4.73 -3.17
CA ARG A 42 14.44 4.81 -4.41
C ARG A 42 14.87 6.24 -4.71
N ALA A 43 14.12 7.24 -4.25
CA ALA A 43 14.44 8.63 -4.52
C ALA A 43 15.63 9.11 -3.67
N ALA A 44 15.65 8.76 -2.38
CA ALA A 44 16.81 8.99 -1.52
C ALA A 44 18.07 8.27 -2.03
N ALA A 45 17.93 7.01 -2.47
CA ALA A 45 19.04 6.26 -3.06
C ALA A 45 19.58 6.92 -4.34
N ALA A 46 18.70 7.38 -5.23
CA ALA A 46 19.10 8.08 -6.45
C ALA A 46 19.81 9.41 -6.15
N TYR A 47 19.29 10.20 -5.20
CA TYR A 47 19.90 11.46 -4.78
C TYR A 47 21.28 11.26 -4.15
N ALA A 48 21.44 10.25 -3.29
CA ALA A 48 22.72 9.92 -2.66
C ALA A 48 23.81 9.55 -3.69
N VAL A 49 23.43 8.89 -4.78
CA VAL A 49 24.35 8.56 -5.89
C VAL A 49 24.65 9.77 -6.76
N ASN A 50 23.63 10.57 -7.08
CA ASN A 50 23.77 11.74 -7.94
C ASN A 50 22.80 12.86 -7.51
N PRO A 51 23.28 13.89 -6.79
CA PRO A 51 22.43 15.01 -6.39
C PRO A 51 21.75 15.74 -7.57
N ALA A 52 22.35 15.70 -8.77
CA ALA A 52 21.76 16.28 -9.97
C ALA A 52 20.59 15.47 -10.58
N ALA A 53 20.29 14.28 -10.02
CA ALA A 53 19.08 13.53 -10.35
C ALA A 53 17.80 14.29 -9.98
N VAL A 54 17.89 15.23 -9.04
CA VAL A 54 16.76 16.02 -8.57
C VAL A 54 16.77 17.39 -9.24
N THR A 55 15.63 17.77 -9.83
CA THR A 55 15.43 19.10 -10.44
C THR A 55 14.05 19.64 -10.09
N ALA A 56 13.90 20.96 -10.15
CA ALA A 56 12.64 21.65 -9.88
C ALA A 56 12.43 22.84 -10.83
N SER A 57 11.23 23.42 -10.84
CA SER A 57 10.93 24.69 -11.52
C SER A 57 11.76 25.86 -10.99
N GLY A 58 12.17 25.77 -9.73
CA GLY A 58 12.96 26.76 -9.01
C GLY A 58 13.00 26.40 -7.53
N SER A 59 13.70 27.20 -6.74
CA SER A 59 13.63 27.16 -5.28
C SER A 59 13.50 28.57 -4.71
N GLU A 60 12.93 28.68 -3.51
CA GLU A 60 12.79 29.94 -2.78
C GLU A 60 14.15 30.63 -2.59
N ASN A 61 15.19 29.84 -2.26
CA ASN A 61 16.58 30.28 -2.14
C ASN A 61 17.54 29.08 -2.14
N ALA A 62 18.85 29.32 -1.96
CA ALA A 62 19.87 28.28 -1.93
C ALA A 62 19.77 27.32 -0.73
N GLY A 63 19.22 27.77 0.40
CA GLY A 63 19.01 26.96 1.61
C GLY A 63 17.77 26.06 1.54
N THR A 64 17.03 26.08 0.44
CA THR A 64 15.79 25.31 0.21
C THR A 64 15.85 24.56 -1.13
N ALA A 65 17.06 24.17 -1.54
CA ALA A 65 17.33 23.54 -2.82
C ALA A 65 16.55 22.21 -2.99
N PRO A 66 16.25 21.77 -4.23
CA PRO A 66 15.43 20.58 -4.51
C PRO A 66 15.90 19.29 -3.82
N GLY A 67 17.22 19.10 -3.70
CA GLY A 67 17.80 17.91 -3.07
C GLY A 67 17.39 17.70 -1.60
N LEU A 68 16.98 18.77 -0.90
CA LEU A 68 16.58 18.69 0.51
C LEU A 68 15.27 17.95 0.74
N ALA A 69 14.48 17.68 -0.31
CA ALA A 69 13.33 16.77 -0.19
C ALA A 69 13.73 15.29 -0.23
N PHE A 70 14.99 14.95 -0.51
CA PHE A 70 15.44 13.58 -0.79
C PHE A 70 16.66 13.16 0.06
N ASP A 71 17.07 13.99 1.00
CA ASP A 71 18.27 13.78 1.83
C ASP A 71 18.01 12.90 3.08
N GLY A 72 16.74 12.54 3.32
CA GLY A 72 16.31 11.73 4.47
C GLY A 72 16.34 12.47 5.80
N ASN A 73 16.51 13.79 5.80
CA ASN A 73 16.61 14.60 7.01
C ASN A 73 15.32 15.40 7.24
N GLY A 74 14.53 14.99 8.24
CA GLY A 74 13.28 15.68 8.61
C GLY A 74 13.44 17.10 9.18
N SER A 75 14.66 17.65 9.23
CA SER A 75 14.94 19.04 9.66
C SER A 75 15.31 19.97 8.51
N THR A 76 15.49 19.47 7.29
CA THR A 76 15.77 20.23 6.06
C THR A 76 14.59 20.14 5.11
N ARG A 77 14.35 21.19 4.32
CA ARG A 77 13.20 21.24 3.41
C ARG A 77 13.55 21.78 2.04
N PHE A 78 12.93 21.21 1.02
CA PHE A 78 12.74 21.91 -0.26
C PHE A 78 11.66 22.98 -0.11
N SER A 79 11.82 24.10 -0.81
CA SER A 79 10.79 25.11 -1.01
C SER A 79 10.85 25.57 -2.47
N SER A 80 9.76 25.45 -3.20
CA SER A 80 9.72 25.88 -4.60
C SER A 80 9.77 27.41 -4.75
N ASP A 81 9.88 27.87 -6.00
CA ASP A 81 9.47 29.21 -6.37
C ASP A 81 7.97 29.44 -6.11
N PHE A 82 7.55 30.71 -6.04
CA PHE A 82 6.22 31.08 -5.54
C PHE A 82 5.17 31.08 -6.67
N ALA A 83 5.03 29.94 -7.34
CA ALA A 83 4.16 29.74 -8.48
C ALA A 83 3.28 28.50 -8.30
N ASP A 84 2.01 28.59 -8.68
CA ASP A 84 1.06 27.48 -8.53
C ASP A 84 1.39 26.29 -9.44
N ASN A 85 2.10 26.52 -10.55
CA ASN A 85 2.54 25.47 -11.46
C ASN A 85 3.97 24.96 -11.17
N ALA A 86 4.54 25.32 -10.02
CA ALA A 86 5.86 24.86 -9.62
C ALA A 86 5.91 23.33 -9.49
N TRP A 87 7.08 22.74 -9.72
CA TRP A 87 7.26 21.29 -9.74
C TRP A 87 8.61 20.86 -9.20
N ILE A 88 8.70 19.62 -8.71
CA ILE A 88 9.94 18.96 -8.30
C ILE A 88 9.92 17.51 -8.80
N ARG A 89 11.03 17.05 -9.38
CA ARG A 89 11.17 15.69 -9.92
C ARG A 89 12.49 15.06 -9.52
N VAL A 90 12.49 13.73 -9.50
CA VAL A 90 13.67 12.89 -9.32
C VAL A 90 13.84 11.95 -10.51
N ASP A 91 15.07 11.81 -11.01
CA ASP A 91 15.52 10.73 -11.90
C ASP A 91 15.98 9.55 -11.05
N LEU A 92 15.26 8.42 -11.12
CA LEU A 92 15.57 7.22 -10.34
C LEU A 92 16.73 6.40 -10.93
N GLY A 93 17.26 6.79 -12.10
CA GLY A 93 18.34 6.13 -12.81
C GLY A 93 17.89 5.00 -13.74
N SER A 94 16.77 4.35 -13.44
CA SER A 94 16.20 3.22 -14.18
C SER A 94 14.67 3.25 -14.16
N VAL A 95 14.04 2.55 -15.10
CA VAL A 95 12.57 2.44 -15.14
C VAL A 95 12.13 1.42 -14.10
N ILE A 96 11.54 1.90 -13.01
CA ILE A 96 10.97 1.05 -11.99
C ILE A 96 9.45 0.96 -12.15
N ARG A 97 8.85 -0.03 -11.51
CA ARG A 97 7.46 0.06 -11.07
C ARG A 97 7.42 0.90 -9.80
N VAL A 98 6.56 1.90 -9.78
CA VAL A 98 6.30 2.73 -8.60
C VAL A 98 5.15 2.09 -7.82
N ASP A 99 5.39 1.79 -6.55
CA ASP A 99 4.38 1.28 -5.60
C ASP A 99 3.60 2.43 -4.96
N ARG A 100 4.35 3.38 -4.40
CA ARG A 100 3.79 4.55 -3.74
C ARG A 100 4.77 5.70 -3.69
N VAL A 101 4.22 6.88 -3.50
CA VAL A 101 4.95 8.09 -3.13
C VAL A 101 4.51 8.50 -1.74
N VAL A 102 5.46 8.88 -0.89
CA VAL A 102 5.18 9.51 0.40
C VAL A 102 5.69 10.94 0.36
N LEU A 103 4.79 11.89 0.64
CA LEU A 103 5.08 13.31 0.75
C LEU A 103 4.95 13.70 2.21
N ASP A 104 6.02 14.23 2.79
CA ASP A 104 5.98 14.85 4.11
C ASP A 104 6.00 16.37 3.92
N TRP A 105 4.82 16.99 4.00
CA TRP A 105 4.65 18.43 3.79
C TRP A 105 5.10 19.24 5.00
N GLU A 106 5.65 20.41 4.72
CA GLU A 106 5.74 21.50 5.69
C GLU A 106 4.42 22.31 5.71
N ALA A 107 4.31 23.38 6.52
CA ALA A 107 3.10 24.21 6.58
C ALA A 107 2.71 24.81 5.22
N ALA A 108 3.65 25.10 4.32
CA ALA A 108 3.36 25.55 2.96
C ALA A 108 3.13 24.37 1.99
N TYR A 109 2.03 23.65 2.20
CA TYR A 109 1.67 22.46 1.41
C TYR A 109 0.93 22.77 0.11
N GLY A 110 0.80 21.76 -0.75
CA GLY A 110 -0.04 21.84 -1.94
C GLY A 110 -1.50 21.53 -1.65
N LYS A 111 -2.40 22.49 -1.89
CA LYS A 111 -3.85 22.27 -1.78
C LYS A 111 -4.38 21.46 -2.96
N ARG A 112 -3.82 21.69 -4.15
CA ARG A 112 -4.05 20.87 -5.35
C ARG A 112 -2.75 20.58 -6.04
N TYR A 113 -2.52 19.32 -6.38
CA TYR A 113 -1.30 18.86 -7.05
C TYR A 113 -1.53 17.52 -7.75
N VAL A 114 -0.60 17.19 -8.64
CA VAL A 114 -0.59 15.92 -9.37
C VAL A 114 0.77 15.25 -9.16
N LEU A 115 0.76 13.94 -8.92
CA LEU A 115 1.95 13.10 -9.04
C LEU A 115 1.94 12.40 -10.39
N GLU A 116 3.09 12.46 -11.05
CA GLU A 116 3.26 12.02 -12.42
C GLU A 116 4.50 11.13 -12.52
N ALA A 117 4.46 10.14 -13.40
CA ALA A 117 5.60 9.32 -13.76
C ALA A 117 5.94 9.50 -15.25
N SER A 118 7.22 9.33 -15.58
CA SER A 118 7.70 9.37 -16.97
C SER A 118 8.84 8.39 -17.18
N LYS A 119 8.91 7.80 -18.38
CA LYS A 119 10.03 6.93 -18.78
C LYS A 119 11.21 7.72 -19.37
N ASN A 120 10.96 8.91 -19.91
CA ASN A 120 11.93 9.72 -20.66
C ASN A 120 12.14 11.13 -20.08
N GLY A 121 11.35 11.53 -19.09
CA GLY A 121 11.45 12.83 -18.41
C GLY A 121 10.71 13.96 -19.13
N THR A 122 10.06 13.69 -20.28
CA THR A 122 9.32 14.66 -21.08
C THR A 122 7.84 14.31 -21.21
N ASP A 123 7.51 13.02 -21.37
CA ASP A 123 6.13 12.55 -21.48
C ASP A 123 5.65 12.08 -20.11
N TRP A 124 4.72 12.84 -19.52
CA TRP A 124 4.27 12.63 -18.15
C TRP A 124 2.88 12.01 -18.12
N THR A 125 2.72 10.95 -17.32
CA THR A 125 1.42 10.33 -17.06
C THR A 125 1.06 10.55 -15.60
N PRO A 126 -0.07 11.19 -15.29
CA PRO A 126 -0.54 11.33 -13.92
C PRO A 126 -0.96 9.97 -13.35
N PHE A 127 -0.71 9.75 -12.07
CA PHE A 127 -1.20 8.56 -11.36
C PHE A 127 -1.88 8.88 -10.03
N TYR A 128 -1.71 10.10 -9.52
CA TYR A 128 -2.40 10.55 -8.31
C TYR A 128 -2.70 12.04 -8.44
N THR A 129 -3.92 12.44 -8.08
CA THR A 129 -4.35 13.84 -8.09
C THR A 129 -4.99 14.18 -6.74
N GLU A 130 -4.45 15.19 -6.08
CA GLU A 130 -5.05 15.79 -4.89
C GLU A 130 -5.80 17.07 -5.28
N THR A 131 -7.03 17.22 -4.76
CA THR A 131 -7.92 18.35 -5.07
C THR A 131 -8.30 19.18 -3.85
N ALA A 132 -8.08 18.67 -2.64
CA ALA A 132 -8.42 19.34 -1.38
C ALA A 132 -7.41 18.94 -0.27
N GLY A 133 -6.12 19.02 -0.59
CA GLY A 133 -5.04 18.62 0.31
C GLY A 133 -5.05 19.42 1.62
N THR A 134 -4.62 18.78 2.71
CA THR A 134 -4.58 19.35 4.07
C THR A 134 -3.18 19.42 4.68
N GLY A 135 -2.14 19.11 3.89
CA GLY A 135 -0.75 19.00 4.36
C GLY A 135 -0.50 17.73 5.19
N GLY A 136 0.56 17.75 6.01
CA GLY A 136 0.99 16.59 6.79
C GLY A 136 1.70 15.52 5.94
N SER A 137 1.68 14.27 6.41
CA SER A 137 2.21 13.14 5.64
C SER A 137 1.12 12.54 4.77
N VAL A 138 1.38 12.43 3.47
CA VAL A 138 0.46 11.88 2.47
C VAL A 138 1.12 10.71 1.77
N THR A 139 0.49 9.54 1.82
CA THR A 139 0.89 8.36 1.04
C THR A 139 -0.02 8.24 -0.18
N ALA A 140 0.54 8.47 -1.35
CA ALA A 140 -0.10 8.30 -2.65
C ALA A 140 0.30 6.96 -3.25
N HIS A 141 -0.60 5.99 -3.18
CA HIS A 141 -0.39 4.69 -3.81
C HIS A 141 -0.72 4.72 -5.31
N THR A 142 -0.06 3.87 -6.09
CA THR A 142 -0.32 3.77 -7.53
C THR A 142 -1.49 2.85 -7.85
N TYR A 143 -1.83 1.90 -6.97
CA TYR A 143 -2.92 0.96 -7.21
C TYR A 143 -4.31 1.64 -7.32
N PRO A 144 -5.25 1.04 -8.09
CA PRO A 144 -5.09 -0.18 -8.88
C PRO A 144 -4.28 0.03 -10.18
N GLN A 145 -3.74 1.23 -10.44
CA GLN A 145 -2.99 1.52 -11.65
C GLN A 145 -1.55 1.04 -11.54
N GLU A 146 -1.08 0.23 -12.50
CA GLU A 146 0.36 0.09 -12.64
C GLU A 146 0.95 1.42 -13.10
N VAL A 147 1.98 1.88 -12.40
CA VAL A 147 2.79 3.03 -12.79
C VAL A 147 4.22 2.56 -12.97
N THR A 148 4.74 2.71 -14.19
CA THR A 148 6.15 2.51 -14.50
C THR A 148 6.79 3.81 -14.93
N GLY A 149 7.96 4.12 -14.39
CA GLY A 149 8.65 5.37 -14.67
C GLY A 149 10.10 5.33 -14.19
N ARG A 150 10.94 6.08 -14.88
CA ARG A 150 12.27 6.45 -14.42
C ARG A 150 12.25 7.77 -13.68
N TYR A 151 11.35 8.66 -14.06
CA TYR A 151 11.17 9.95 -13.43
C TYR A 151 9.85 9.97 -12.67
N VAL A 152 9.86 10.51 -11.47
CA VAL A 152 8.65 10.79 -10.69
C VAL A 152 8.66 12.27 -10.32
N ARG A 153 7.52 12.94 -10.50
CA ARG A 153 7.36 14.39 -10.30
C ARG A 153 6.12 14.71 -9.50
N LEU A 154 6.24 15.67 -8.61
CA LEU A 154 5.13 16.46 -8.10
C LEU A 154 5.00 17.74 -8.92
N ARG A 155 3.79 18.03 -9.39
CA ARG A 155 3.45 19.29 -10.05
C ARG A 155 2.28 19.96 -9.35
N GLY A 156 2.51 21.19 -8.92
CA GLY A 156 1.50 22.05 -8.32
C GLY A 156 0.37 22.40 -9.27
N LEU A 157 -0.81 22.62 -8.70
CA LEU A 157 -1.96 23.24 -9.36
C LEU A 157 -2.52 24.43 -8.57
N GLU A 158 -2.49 24.36 -7.23
CA GLU A 158 -2.91 25.44 -6.31
C GLU A 158 -2.12 25.31 -5.00
N ARG A 159 -1.49 26.40 -4.55
CA ARG A 159 -0.76 26.44 -3.26
C ARG A 159 -1.74 26.70 -2.11
N ALA A 160 -1.46 26.13 -0.95
CA ALA A 160 -2.29 26.38 0.24
C ALA A 160 -2.00 27.74 0.91
N THR A 161 -0.83 28.31 0.65
CA THR A 161 -0.35 29.57 1.23
C THR A 161 0.26 30.45 0.13
N PRO A 162 0.57 31.73 0.41
CA PRO A 162 1.31 32.59 -0.54
C PRO A 162 2.75 32.14 -0.82
N TYR A 163 3.32 31.24 -0.02
CA TYR A 163 4.68 30.69 -0.17
C TYR A 163 4.73 29.56 -1.21
N GLY A 164 5.93 29.10 -1.57
CA GLY A 164 6.11 27.95 -2.47
C GLY A 164 5.67 26.61 -1.86
N TYR A 165 5.64 25.56 -2.68
CA TYR A 165 5.43 24.19 -2.19
C TYR A 165 6.64 23.73 -1.38
N SER A 166 6.38 23.27 -0.15
CA SER A 166 7.43 23.00 0.84
C SER A 166 7.35 21.57 1.36
N LEU A 167 8.43 20.81 1.20
CA LEU A 167 8.50 19.38 1.52
C LEU A 167 9.69 19.10 2.44
N TRP A 168 9.42 18.43 3.56
CA TRP A 168 10.45 17.78 4.38
C TRP A 168 10.99 16.54 3.67
N ASN A 169 10.12 15.72 3.07
CA ASN A 169 10.54 14.56 2.29
C ASN A 169 9.61 14.32 1.09
N PHE A 170 10.19 13.77 0.03
CA PHE A 170 9.54 13.19 -1.12
C PHE A 170 10.17 11.83 -1.37
N LYS A 171 9.48 10.78 -0.96
CA LYS A 171 9.96 9.40 -1.02
C LYS A 171 9.26 8.65 -2.14
N VAL A 172 10.00 7.83 -2.87
CA VAL A 172 9.46 7.01 -3.97
C VAL A 172 9.81 5.55 -3.71
N TYR A 173 8.79 4.72 -3.59
CA TYR A 173 8.94 3.29 -3.31
C TYR A 173 8.54 2.45 -4.52
N GLY A 174 9.10 1.24 -4.61
CA GLY A 174 8.85 0.30 -5.68
C GLY A 174 10.13 -0.40 -6.12
N GLY A 175 10.08 -1.07 -7.27
CA GLY A 175 11.25 -1.79 -7.73
C GLY A 175 11.32 -2.10 -9.21
N GLU A 176 12.49 -2.60 -9.61
CA GLU A 176 12.73 -3.07 -10.96
C GLU A 176 11.81 -4.25 -11.24
N PRO A 177 11.18 -4.31 -12.43
CA PRO A 177 10.59 -5.57 -12.89
C PRO A 177 11.65 -6.67 -12.83
N ALA A 178 11.41 -7.74 -12.07
CA ALA A 178 12.33 -8.87 -11.98
C ALA A 178 12.56 -9.51 -13.37
N PRO A 179 13.68 -10.23 -13.61
CA PRO A 179 13.87 -11.15 -14.73
C PRO A 179 13.24 -12.52 -14.47
N ALA A 180 12.96 -13.27 -15.54
CA ALA A 180 12.15 -14.47 -15.44
C ALA A 180 12.95 -15.50 -14.64
N SER A 181 12.35 -16.05 -13.59
CA SER A 181 13.01 -16.98 -12.71
C SER A 181 13.23 -18.32 -13.41
N ALA A 182 14.50 -18.72 -13.55
CA ALA A 182 14.86 -20.04 -14.04
C ALA A 182 14.69 -21.15 -12.98
N THR A 183 14.56 -20.76 -11.70
CA THR A 183 14.42 -21.68 -10.57
C THR A 183 13.11 -21.43 -9.81
N ARG A 184 12.69 -22.43 -9.02
CA ARG A 184 11.46 -22.33 -8.24
C ARG A 184 11.58 -21.22 -7.19
N THR A 185 10.70 -20.23 -7.23
CA THR A 185 10.66 -19.09 -6.30
C THR A 185 9.23 -18.64 -6.03
N ASN A 186 9.03 -17.75 -5.04
CA ASN A 186 7.78 -17.02 -4.87
C ASN A 186 7.72 -15.92 -5.95
N LEU A 187 6.94 -16.18 -7.00
CA LEU A 187 6.70 -15.30 -8.14
C LEU A 187 5.77 -14.13 -7.80
N ALA A 188 5.03 -14.20 -6.69
CA ALA A 188 4.13 -13.14 -6.25
C ALA A 188 4.84 -12.07 -5.43
N LEU A 189 6.01 -12.35 -4.87
CA LEU A 189 6.72 -11.42 -4.00
C LEU A 189 7.03 -10.11 -4.74
N ASN A 190 6.55 -9.00 -4.17
CA ASN A 190 6.65 -7.64 -4.69
C ASN A 190 5.99 -7.42 -6.06
N HIS A 191 5.07 -8.30 -6.45
CA HIS A 191 4.28 -8.14 -7.66
C HIS A 191 2.96 -7.42 -7.38
N PRO A 192 2.39 -6.70 -8.38
CA PRO A 192 1.11 -6.03 -8.21
C PRO A 192 0.00 -7.01 -7.86
N ALA A 193 -0.80 -6.62 -6.88
CA ALA A 193 -2.02 -7.29 -6.53
C ALA A 193 -3.23 -6.37 -6.72
N TYR A 194 -4.35 -6.96 -7.11
CA TYR A 194 -5.62 -6.31 -7.39
C TYR A 194 -6.74 -7.00 -6.63
N SER A 195 -7.80 -6.27 -6.34
CA SER A 195 -9.01 -6.82 -5.74
C SER A 195 -10.22 -6.05 -6.26
N ASP A 196 -11.40 -6.67 -6.23
CA ASP A 196 -12.65 -5.96 -6.45
C ASP A 196 -13.07 -5.08 -5.27
N HIS A 197 -12.50 -5.31 -4.07
CA HIS A 197 -12.79 -4.51 -2.90
C HIS A 197 -11.72 -4.64 -1.81
N TYR A 198 -11.46 -3.53 -1.13
CA TYR A 198 -10.72 -3.50 0.13
C TYR A 198 -11.29 -2.40 1.04
N GLN A 199 -11.21 -2.58 2.35
CA GLN A 199 -11.92 -1.72 3.32
C GLN A 199 -11.42 -0.27 3.31
N HIS A 200 -10.10 -0.07 3.27
CA HIS A 200 -9.43 1.23 3.22
C HIS A 200 -7.95 1.07 2.85
N ALA A 201 -7.21 2.15 2.58
CA ALA A 201 -5.81 2.12 2.13
C ALA A 201 -4.88 1.24 3.00
N GLY A 202 -5.10 1.21 4.32
CA GLY A 202 -4.39 0.32 5.25
C GLY A 202 -4.67 -1.19 5.10
N ASN A 203 -5.52 -1.60 4.15
CA ASN A 203 -5.85 -2.98 3.82
C ASN A 203 -5.73 -3.27 2.32
N SER A 204 -4.81 -2.58 1.64
CA SER A 204 -4.58 -2.71 0.20
C SER A 204 -4.31 -4.16 -0.24
N PRO A 205 -4.75 -4.56 -1.45
CA PRO A 205 -4.32 -5.84 -2.04
C PRO A 205 -2.80 -5.96 -2.15
N ALA A 206 -2.03 -4.88 -2.29
CA ALA A 206 -0.57 -4.92 -2.40
C ALA A 206 0.12 -5.58 -1.19
N PHE A 207 -0.54 -5.59 -0.04
CA PHE A 207 0.00 -6.19 1.17
C PHE A 207 0.03 -7.72 1.13
N VAL A 208 -0.69 -8.38 0.23
CA VAL A 208 -0.59 -9.85 0.10
C VAL A 208 0.70 -10.30 -0.59
N THR A 209 1.55 -9.37 -1.03
CA THR A 209 2.75 -9.63 -1.82
C THR A 209 3.96 -8.91 -1.25
N ASP A 210 3.86 -8.31 -0.07
CA ASP A 210 4.95 -7.51 0.51
C ASP A 210 5.95 -8.37 1.32
N GLY A 211 5.66 -9.67 1.48
CA GLY A 211 6.48 -10.60 2.26
C GLY A 211 6.25 -10.49 3.77
N GLY A 212 5.27 -9.70 4.20
CA GLY A 212 4.95 -9.40 5.59
C GLY A 212 3.88 -10.33 6.15
N ARG A 213 4.26 -11.21 7.09
CA ARG A 213 3.29 -11.95 7.93
C ARG A 213 3.82 -12.22 9.34
N PRO A 214 2.95 -12.25 10.36
CA PRO A 214 3.34 -12.70 11.69
C PRO A 214 3.58 -14.22 11.65
N ALA A 215 4.65 -14.69 12.31
CA ALA A 215 5.06 -16.10 12.26
C ALA A 215 3.99 -17.08 12.81
N ASP A 216 3.21 -16.63 13.78
CA ASP A 216 2.11 -17.37 14.40
C ASP A 216 0.73 -17.05 13.78
N LEU A 217 0.71 -16.23 12.72
CA LEU A 217 -0.50 -15.70 12.10
C LEU A 217 -1.44 -15.00 13.10
N LYS A 218 -0.86 -14.44 14.17
CA LYS A 218 -1.56 -13.73 15.23
C LYS A 218 -0.81 -12.42 15.53
N GLY A 219 -1.20 -11.34 14.87
CA GLY A 219 -0.64 -10.03 15.17
C GLY A 219 -0.97 -8.97 14.16
N ASP A 220 -0.60 -7.75 14.48
CA ASP A 220 -0.73 -6.62 13.56
C ASP A 220 0.39 -6.67 12.54
N ALA A 221 0.04 -7.08 11.32
CA ALA A 221 0.87 -6.98 10.13
C ALA A 221 0.07 -6.36 8.98
N SER A 222 0.79 -5.95 7.93
CA SER A 222 0.18 -5.60 6.65
C SER A 222 -0.66 -6.77 6.14
N ARG A 223 -1.84 -6.46 5.59
CA ARG A 223 -2.78 -7.46 5.08
C ARG A 223 -3.78 -6.83 4.14
N TRP A 224 -4.24 -7.59 3.15
CA TRP A 224 -5.47 -7.25 2.44
C TRP A 224 -6.68 -7.64 3.27
N SER A 225 -7.74 -6.84 3.24
CA SER A 225 -9.01 -7.17 3.87
C SER A 225 -10.20 -6.67 3.06
N SER A 226 -11.16 -7.55 2.79
CA SER A 226 -12.40 -7.26 2.08
C SER A 226 -13.53 -6.83 3.02
N ASP A 227 -14.68 -6.46 2.44
CA ASP A 227 -15.93 -6.40 3.17
C ASP A 227 -16.54 -7.80 3.34
N TRP A 228 -17.76 -7.84 3.87
CA TRP A 228 -18.52 -9.04 4.23
C TRP A 228 -19.22 -9.73 3.04
N ASN A 229 -18.88 -9.43 1.80
CA ASN A 229 -19.43 -10.19 0.67
C ASN A 229 -18.66 -11.50 0.45
N ALA A 230 -19.37 -12.56 0.08
CA ALA A 230 -18.75 -13.85 -0.20
C ALA A 230 -17.96 -13.83 -1.52
N ALA A 231 -18.49 -13.17 -2.55
CA ALA A 231 -17.85 -13.09 -3.86
C ALA A 231 -16.81 -11.96 -3.91
N ARG A 232 -15.74 -12.09 -3.11
CA ARG A 232 -14.59 -11.18 -3.12
C ARG A 232 -13.36 -11.91 -3.59
N TRP A 233 -12.49 -11.21 -4.30
CA TRP A 233 -11.26 -11.79 -4.81
C TRP A 233 -10.07 -10.88 -4.61
N VAL A 234 -8.90 -11.50 -4.48
CA VAL A 234 -7.60 -10.83 -4.61
C VAL A 234 -6.79 -11.61 -5.62
N SER A 235 -6.12 -10.91 -6.53
CA SER A 235 -5.34 -11.48 -7.62
C SER A 235 -3.95 -10.86 -7.66
N VAL A 236 -2.94 -11.66 -7.98
CA VAL A 236 -1.57 -11.21 -8.24
C VAL A 236 -1.30 -11.28 -9.74
N ASP A 237 -0.66 -10.26 -10.30
CA ASP A 237 -0.08 -10.28 -11.65
C ASP A 237 1.42 -10.58 -11.57
N LEU A 238 1.81 -11.78 -12.01
CA LEU A 238 3.19 -12.26 -12.02
C LEU A 238 4.06 -11.56 -13.10
N GLY A 239 3.49 -10.60 -13.83
CA GLY A 239 4.10 -9.80 -14.86
C GLY A 239 4.20 -10.51 -16.21
N ALA A 240 4.56 -11.78 -16.22
CA ALA A 240 4.65 -12.57 -17.44
C ALA A 240 4.05 -13.96 -17.25
N PRO A 241 3.77 -14.68 -18.35
CA PRO A 241 3.42 -16.09 -18.27
C PRO A 241 4.45 -16.87 -17.45
N SER A 242 3.96 -17.61 -16.48
CA SER A 242 4.72 -18.35 -15.48
C SER A 242 4.22 -19.78 -15.41
N THR A 243 5.07 -20.70 -14.97
CA THR A 243 4.66 -22.06 -14.60
C THR A 243 4.47 -22.09 -13.09
N ILE A 244 3.27 -22.41 -12.64
CA ILE A 244 2.82 -22.36 -11.24
C ILE A 244 2.60 -23.78 -10.75
N ASP A 245 3.20 -24.14 -9.61
CA ASP A 245 3.04 -25.47 -9.00
C ASP A 245 2.36 -25.44 -7.63
N THR A 246 2.53 -24.36 -6.86
CA THR A 246 1.97 -24.23 -5.51
C THR A 246 1.48 -22.81 -5.28
N VAL A 247 0.39 -22.68 -4.53
CA VAL A 247 -0.11 -21.41 -4.01
C VAL A 247 -0.20 -21.52 -2.49
N ASP A 248 0.40 -20.57 -1.78
CA ASP A 248 0.28 -20.48 -0.33
C ASP A 248 -0.57 -19.26 0.05
N LEU A 249 -1.61 -19.49 0.85
CA LEU A 249 -2.51 -18.45 1.36
C LEU A 249 -2.34 -18.35 2.87
N TYR A 250 -1.79 -17.23 3.33
CA TYR A 250 -1.59 -16.92 4.75
C TYR A 250 -2.72 -16.01 5.21
N TRP A 251 -3.74 -16.61 5.79
CA TRP A 251 -4.90 -15.89 6.28
C TRP A 251 -4.63 -15.22 7.62
N GLU A 252 -5.31 -14.10 7.85
CA GLU A 252 -5.59 -13.62 9.20
C GLU A 252 -6.76 -14.41 9.79
N ALA A 253 -7.24 -14.05 10.98
CA ALA A 253 -8.36 -14.73 11.61
C ALA A 253 -9.63 -14.76 10.72
N ALA A 254 -9.79 -13.79 9.80
CA ALA A 254 -10.85 -13.76 8.79
C ALA A 254 -10.45 -14.50 7.51
N TYR A 255 -10.57 -15.83 7.54
CA TYR A 255 -10.23 -16.69 6.40
C TYR A 255 -11.45 -17.17 5.60
N ALA A 256 -11.17 -17.72 4.41
CA ALA A 256 -12.19 -18.41 3.60
C ALA A 256 -12.43 -19.85 4.08
N VAL A 257 -13.72 -20.18 4.27
CA VAL A 257 -14.19 -21.55 4.49
C VAL A 257 -14.25 -22.32 3.16
N ASP A 258 -14.66 -21.63 2.09
CA ASP A 258 -14.66 -22.14 0.73
C ASP A 258 -14.16 -21.03 -0.22
N TYR A 259 -13.36 -21.41 -1.19
CA TYR A 259 -12.73 -20.51 -2.16
C TYR A 259 -12.28 -21.28 -3.41
N LEU A 260 -11.98 -20.54 -4.47
CA LEU A 260 -11.34 -21.05 -5.67
C LEU A 260 -9.96 -20.42 -5.81
N VAL A 261 -8.95 -21.22 -6.17
CA VAL A 261 -7.73 -20.68 -6.79
C VAL A 261 -7.93 -20.74 -8.29
N GLN A 262 -7.74 -19.61 -8.95
CA GLN A 262 -7.91 -19.50 -10.39
C GLN A 262 -6.70 -18.85 -11.04
N VAL A 263 -6.42 -19.26 -12.27
CA VAL A 263 -5.32 -18.73 -13.08
C VAL A 263 -5.89 -18.08 -14.35
N SER A 264 -5.22 -17.05 -14.86
CA SER A 264 -5.59 -16.36 -16.09
C SER A 264 -4.34 -15.91 -16.85
N ASP A 265 -4.46 -15.79 -18.16
CA ASP A 265 -3.42 -15.23 -19.03
C ASP A 265 -3.65 -13.73 -19.31
N ASP A 266 -4.88 -13.25 -19.12
CA ASP A 266 -5.34 -11.93 -19.59
C ASP A 266 -6.12 -11.10 -18.54
N ASN A 267 -6.23 -11.61 -17.31
CA ASN A 267 -6.98 -11.05 -16.19
C ASN A 267 -8.50 -10.92 -16.44
N ARG A 268 -9.04 -11.64 -17.43
CA ARG A 268 -10.46 -11.58 -17.83
C ARG A 268 -11.07 -12.97 -17.87
N THR A 269 -10.36 -13.90 -18.48
CA THR A 269 -10.77 -15.30 -18.61
C THR A 269 -10.04 -16.13 -17.56
N TRP A 270 -10.82 -16.76 -16.68
CA TRP A 270 -10.29 -17.44 -15.50
C TRP A 270 -10.59 -18.94 -15.56
N ARG A 271 -9.59 -19.74 -15.24
CA ARG A 271 -9.69 -21.20 -15.07
C ARG A 271 -9.49 -21.55 -13.60
N THR A 272 -10.40 -22.32 -13.02
CA THR A 272 -10.22 -22.87 -11.67
C THR A 272 -9.16 -23.97 -11.72
N VAL A 273 -8.16 -23.85 -10.85
CA VAL A 273 -7.07 -24.83 -10.71
C VAL A 273 -7.10 -25.55 -9.37
N HIS A 274 -7.83 -25.01 -8.39
CA HIS A 274 -8.09 -25.65 -7.11
C HIS A 274 -9.40 -25.16 -6.48
N GLU A 275 -10.05 -26.06 -5.75
CA GLU A 275 -11.17 -25.83 -4.84
C GLU A 275 -10.99 -26.79 -3.65
N PRO A 276 -11.17 -26.33 -2.40
CA PRO A 276 -11.11 -27.20 -1.23
C PRO A 276 -12.12 -28.36 -1.31
N SER A 277 -11.77 -29.51 -0.75
CA SER A 277 -12.72 -30.63 -0.71
C SER A 277 -13.88 -30.32 0.24
N ALA A 278 -15.02 -31.01 0.06
CA ALA A 278 -16.15 -30.89 0.99
C ALA A 278 -15.76 -31.20 2.45
N ALA A 279 -14.76 -32.07 2.66
CA ALA A 279 -14.22 -32.37 3.98
C ALA A 279 -13.42 -31.19 4.57
N ASP A 280 -12.59 -30.53 3.76
CA ASP A 280 -11.84 -29.34 4.18
C ASP A 280 -12.78 -28.19 4.53
N VAL A 281 -13.79 -27.96 3.68
CA VAL A 281 -14.85 -26.97 3.93
C VAL A 281 -15.58 -27.27 5.24
N ALA A 282 -15.97 -28.53 5.47
CA ALA A 282 -16.64 -28.93 6.70
C ALA A 282 -15.75 -28.73 7.95
N ALA A 283 -14.47 -29.07 7.87
CA ALA A 283 -13.50 -28.89 8.95
C ALA A 283 -13.31 -27.39 9.30
N ARG A 284 -13.19 -26.53 8.29
CA ARG A 284 -13.11 -25.07 8.48
C ARG A 284 -14.39 -24.50 9.07
N ARG A 285 -15.55 -24.96 8.61
CA ARG A 285 -16.85 -24.53 9.13
C ARG A 285 -17.02 -24.89 10.61
N ALA A 286 -16.46 -26.03 11.04
CA ALA A 286 -16.48 -26.48 12.42
C ALA A 286 -15.50 -25.70 13.33
N ASN A 287 -14.52 -24.99 12.76
CA ASN A 287 -13.56 -24.18 13.52
C ASN A 287 -14.18 -22.83 13.92
N VAL A 288 -14.95 -22.84 15.01
CA VAL A 288 -15.61 -21.66 15.57
C VAL A 288 -14.97 -21.26 16.90
N THR A 289 -14.22 -20.17 16.90
CA THR A 289 -13.50 -19.61 18.05
C THR A 289 -13.55 -18.09 17.99
N SER A 290 -13.59 -17.43 19.15
CA SER A 290 -13.69 -15.97 19.27
C SER A 290 -12.60 -15.25 18.46
N PRO A 291 -12.86 -14.07 17.86
CA PRO A 291 -11.85 -13.33 17.09
C PRO A 291 -10.55 -13.07 17.86
N SER A 292 -10.64 -12.79 19.16
CA SER A 292 -9.47 -12.54 20.02
C SER A 292 -8.59 -13.76 20.27
N GLU A 293 -9.12 -14.96 20.05
CA GLU A 293 -8.42 -16.23 20.26
C GLU A 293 -8.09 -16.93 18.95
N ALA A 294 -8.74 -16.54 17.84
CA ALA A 294 -8.53 -17.12 16.54
C ALA A 294 -7.16 -16.71 15.98
N ALA A 295 -6.29 -17.70 15.77
CA ALA A 295 -5.17 -17.55 14.84
C ALA A 295 -5.69 -17.66 13.39
N GLY A 296 -4.94 -17.07 12.45
CA GLY A 296 -5.16 -17.30 11.04
C GLY A 296 -4.95 -18.76 10.62
N LEU A 297 -5.17 -19.03 9.33
CA LEU A 297 -4.87 -20.33 8.70
C LEU A 297 -3.77 -20.15 7.66
N HIS A 298 -3.04 -21.24 7.39
CA HIS A 298 -2.16 -21.33 6.24
C HIS A 298 -2.61 -22.48 5.36
N ASP A 299 -2.95 -22.16 4.12
CA ASP A 299 -3.25 -23.16 3.09
C ASP A 299 -2.08 -23.30 2.13
N THR A 300 -1.52 -24.51 2.02
CA THR A 300 -0.61 -24.88 0.94
C THR A 300 -1.37 -25.66 -0.13
N VAL A 301 -1.71 -24.98 -1.21
CA VAL A 301 -2.38 -25.56 -2.38
C VAL A 301 -1.33 -26.07 -3.36
N ARG A 302 -0.99 -27.36 -3.30
CA ARG A 302 -0.17 -28.01 -4.32
C ARG A 302 -1.03 -28.45 -5.50
N LEU A 303 -0.72 -27.96 -6.70
CA LEU A 303 -1.47 -28.32 -7.89
C LEU A 303 -1.11 -29.76 -8.33
N PRO A 304 -2.09 -30.57 -8.78
CA PRO A 304 -1.83 -31.94 -9.24
C PRO A 304 -0.82 -32.02 -10.39
N SER A 305 -0.77 -30.97 -11.20
CA SER A 305 0.23 -30.72 -12.23
C SER A 305 0.50 -29.23 -12.34
N PRO A 306 1.73 -28.78 -12.64
CA PRO A 306 2.00 -27.38 -12.89
C PRO A 306 1.11 -26.81 -14.00
N VAL A 307 0.65 -25.59 -13.81
CA VAL A 307 -0.19 -24.87 -14.79
C VAL A 307 0.55 -23.63 -15.26
N THR A 308 0.32 -23.20 -16.49
CA THR A 308 0.83 -21.92 -16.97
C THR A 308 -0.16 -20.80 -16.65
N GLY A 309 0.31 -19.57 -16.51
CA GLY A 309 -0.52 -18.38 -16.42
C GLY A 309 0.24 -17.13 -15.99
N ARG A 310 -0.36 -15.95 -16.18
CA ARG A 310 0.22 -14.66 -15.75
C ARG A 310 -0.42 -14.14 -14.46
N TYR A 311 -1.71 -14.39 -14.28
CA TYR A 311 -2.48 -13.92 -13.15
C TYR A 311 -2.93 -15.10 -12.31
N VAL A 312 -2.88 -14.97 -10.99
CA VAL A 312 -3.42 -15.95 -10.04
C VAL A 312 -4.33 -15.22 -9.08
N ARG A 313 -5.52 -15.77 -8.80
CA ARG A 313 -6.44 -15.17 -7.81
C ARG A 313 -7.00 -16.20 -6.84
N MET A 314 -7.28 -15.73 -5.64
CA MET A 314 -8.22 -16.35 -4.72
C MET A 314 -9.59 -15.70 -4.94
N LEU A 315 -10.62 -16.50 -5.18
CA LEU A 315 -12.02 -16.07 -5.21
C LEU A 315 -12.78 -16.72 -4.06
N GLY A 316 -13.27 -15.92 -3.12
CA GLY A 316 -14.08 -16.37 -2.01
C GLY A 316 -15.43 -16.94 -2.45
N LYS A 317 -15.89 -17.98 -1.75
CA LYS A 317 -17.22 -18.57 -1.87
C LYS A 317 -17.97 -18.62 -0.55
N GLU A 318 -17.27 -18.90 0.54
CA GLU A 318 -17.82 -18.90 1.90
C GLU A 318 -16.82 -18.28 2.87
N ARG A 319 -17.29 -17.39 3.74
CA ARG A 319 -16.47 -16.75 4.79
C ARG A 319 -16.59 -17.54 6.09
N ARG A 320 -15.55 -17.51 6.90
CA ARG A 320 -15.60 -18.08 8.25
C ARG A 320 -16.58 -17.32 9.16
N SER A 321 -17.22 -18.06 10.07
CA SER A 321 -17.97 -17.54 11.21
C SER A 321 -17.12 -17.55 12.48
N PHE A 322 -17.29 -16.56 13.37
CA PHE A 322 -16.34 -16.25 14.44
C PHE A 322 -16.83 -16.45 15.88
N TYR A 323 -18.12 -16.67 16.13
CA TYR A 323 -18.55 -16.71 17.53
C TYR A 323 -19.48 -17.84 17.89
N ASN A 324 -19.33 -18.24 19.14
CA ASN A 324 -20.16 -19.21 19.83
C ASN A 324 -20.52 -18.69 21.23
N PRO A 325 -21.80 -18.37 21.51
CA PRO A 325 -22.85 -18.14 20.53
C PRO A 325 -22.72 -16.72 19.96
N ALA A 326 -22.35 -16.58 18.68
CA ALA A 326 -22.50 -15.31 17.99
C ALA A 326 -23.95 -15.11 17.59
N PRO A 327 -24.49 -13.88 17.63
CA PRO A 327 -25.59 -13.55 16.74
C PRO A 327 -25.13 -13.69 15.28
N ALA A 328 -26.05 -14.04 14.37
CA ALA A 328 -25.83 -14.48 12.98
C ALA A 328 -25.09 -13.47 12.05
N THR A 329 -24.52 -12.43 12.60
CA THR A 329 -24.40 -11.13 11.96
C THR A 329 -23.07 -10.42 12.19
N ALA A 330 -22.28 -10.89 13.14
CA ALA A 330 -20.90 -10.48 13.27
C ALA A 330 -20.07 -11.33 12.29
N GLN A 331 -19.94 -10.85 11.05
CA GLN A 331 -19.26 -11.60 10.00
C GLN A 331 -18.16 -10.73 9.37
N PHE A 332 -16.91 -11.13 9.52
CA PHE A 332 -15.76 -10.47 8.89
C PHE A 332 -15.67 -10.86 7.42
N GLY A 333 -14.95 -10.07 6.63
CA GLY A 333 -14.65 -10.38 5.23
C GLY A 333 -13.64 -11.52 5.06
N TYR A 334 -12.86 -11.45 3.99
CA TYR A 334 -11.62 -12.19 3.85
C TYR A 334 -10.45 -11.29 4.21
N SER A 335 -9.40 -11.87 4.79
CA SER A 335 -8.22 -11.17 5.24
C SER A 335 -6.99 -12.06 5.05
N LEU A 336 -6.04 -11.59 4.24
CA LEU A 336 -4.81 -12.30 3.90
C LEU A 336 -3.61 -11.45 4.27
N TYR A 337 -2.71 -12.00 5.07
CA TYR A 337 -1.38 -11.44 5.30
C TYR A 337 -0.55 -11.57 4.02
N GLU A 338 -0.48 -12.77 3.44
CA GLU A 338 0.37 -13.04 2.27
C GLU A 338 -0.30 -14.05 1.33
N PHE A 339 -0.08 -13.87 0.03
CA PHE A 339 -0.49 -14.74 -1.07
C PHE A 339 0.74 -15.04 -1.92
N GLU A 340 1.40 -16.15 -1.62
CA GLU A 340 2.59 -16.58 -2.35
C GLU A 340 2.19 -17.48 -3.53
N VAL A 341 2.87 -17.29 -4.66
CA VAL A 341 2.68 -18.11 -5.86
C VAL A 341 4.03 -18.71 -6.21
N TRP A 342 4.16 -20.02 -6.12
CA TRP A 342 5.44 -20.70 -6.33
C TRP A 342 5.53 -21.38 -7.69
N GLY A 343 6.68 -21.19 -8.32
CA GLY A 343 6.98 -21.79 -9.61
C GLY A 343 8.17 -21.16 -10.31
N THR A 344 8.20 -21.26 -11.64
CA THR A 344 9.25 -20.69 -12.52
C THR A 344 8.67 -19.73 -13.55
N GLY A 345 9.51 -18.93 -14.20
CA GLY A 345 9.08 -17.86 -15.11
C GLY A 345 8.84 -16.55 -14.37
N GLY A 346 7.80 -15.82 -14.76
CA GLY A 346 7.53 -14.48 -14.22
C GLY A 346 8.27 -13.39 -14.98
N SER A 347 8.22 -12.17 -14.46
CA SER A 347 8.62 -10.95 -15.18
C SER A 347 10.01 -11.09 -15.83
N ALA A 348 10.20 -10.60 -17.07
CA ALA A 348 11.50 -10.21 -17.62
C ALA A 348 11.39 -8.91 -18.41
N THR A 349 10.90 -7.82 -17.78
CA THR A 349 10.46 -6.53 -18.37
C THR A 349 8.97 -6.44 -18.71
N ALA A 350 8.12 -7.15 -17.97
CA ALA A 350 6.69 -7.12 -18.17
C ALA A 350 6.11 -5.68 -18.18
N ALA A 351 5.54 -5.28 -19.31
CA ALA A 351 4.61 -4.16 -19.39
C ALA A 351 3.23 -4.67 -18.97
N TYR A 352 2.62 -4.05 -17.97
CA TYR A 352 1.29 -4.43 -17.54
C TYR A 352 0.29 -3.69 -18.40
N PRO A 353 -0.81 -4.33 -18.81
CA PRO A 353 -1.85 -3.64 -19.54
C PRO A 353 -2.27 -2.43 -18.70
N SER A 354 -2.36 -1.27 -19.34
CA SER A 354 -2.97 -0.12 -18.69
C SER A 354 -4.31 -0.56 -18.11
N LEU A 355 -4.67 -0.06 -16.92
CA LEU A 355 -6.06 -0.14 -16.50
C LEU A 355 -6.93 0.36 -17.66
N PRO A 356 -8.15 -0.19 -17.85
CA PRO A 356 -9.07 0.39 -18.81
C PRO A 356 -9.11 1.89 -18.57
N GLY A 357 -8.52 2.65 -19.49
CA GLY A 357 -8.62 4.09 -19.46
C GLY A 357 -10.09 4.43 -19.56
N ASP A 358 -10.42 5.64 -19.15
CA ASP A 358 -11.71 6.19 -19.47
C ASP A 358 -11.96 6.02 -20.97
N ARG A 359 -12.89 5.12 -21.33
CA ARG A 359 -13.22 4.86 -22.72
C ARG A 359 -13.89 6.13 -23.25
N PRO A 360 -13.42 6.68 -24.39
CA PRO A 360 -14.19 7.71 -25.06
C PRO A 360 -15.59 7.17 -25.34
N GLY A 361 -16.61 7.89 -24.89
CA GLY A 361 -17.98 7.44 -24.95
C GLY A 361 -18.88 8.19 -23.98
N THR A 362 -20.17 7.92 -24.09
CA THR A 362 -21.16 8.46 -23.16
C THR A 362 -21.14 7.62 -21.88
N TYR A 363 -20.60 8.19 -20.82
CA TYR A 363 -20.73 7.63 -19.49
C TYR A 363 -22.16 7.80 -19.00
N ARG A 364 -22.73 6.73 -18.45
CA ARG A 364 -23.97 6.84 -17.67
C ARG A 364 -23.59 6.93 -16.21
N THR A 365 -24.14 7.91 -15.52
CA THR A 365 -24.16 7.94 -14.06
C THR A 365 -24.83 6.66 -13.55
N THR A 366 -24.05 5.75 -12.95
CA THR A 366 -24.57 4.51 -12.35
C THR A 366 -25.08 4.75 -10.94
N PHE A 367 -24.57 5.77 -10.28
CA PHE A 367 -24.99 6.24 -8.97
C PHE A 367 -24.70 7.74 -8.85
N PHE A 368 -25.66 8.51 -8.36
CA PHE A 368 -25.49 9.92 -7.99
C PHE A 368 -26.57 10.33 -7.00
N ASP A 369 -26.14 11.07 -5.99
CA ASP A 369 -26.99 11.80 -5.07
C ASP A 369 -26.31 13.15 -4.83
N ASP A 370 -26.98 14.24 -5.20
CA ASP A 370 -26.47 15.60 -5.01
C ASP A 370 -26.87 16.17 -3.65
N PHE A 371 -27.63 15.43 -2.86
CA PHE A 371 -28.18 15.90 -1.60
C PHE A 371 -28.92 17.25 -1.77
N THR A 372 -29.55 17.49 -2.92
CA THR A 372 -30.35 18.71 -3.16
C THR A 372 -31.83 18.50 -2.80
N GLY A 373 -32.26 17.23 -2.67
CA GLY A 373 -33.61 16.87 -2.27
C GLY A 373 -33.92 17.18 -0.80
N ALA A 374 -35.21 17.12 -0.43
CA ALA A 374 -35.68 17.34 0.93
C ALA A 374 -35.25 16.26 1.95
N GLY A 375 -34.53 15.22 1.49
CA GLY A 375 -34.03 14.12 2.29
C GLY A 375 -33.17 13.18 1.45
N LEU A 376 -32.51 12.23 2.11
CA LEU A 376 -31.75 11.18 1.45
C LEU A 376 -32.66 10.25 0.65
N ASP A 377 -32.31 9.96 -0.60
CA ASP A 377 -33.02 8.98 -1.42
C ASP A 377 -32.65 7.55 -0.99
N ARG A 378 -33.43 6.97 -0.07
CA ARG A 378 -33.14 5.64 0.52
C ARG A 378 -33.29 4.46 -0.43
N ALA A 379 -33.81 4.67 -1.64
CA ALA A 379 -33.72 3.65 -2.68
C ALA A 379 -32.29 3.54 -3.27
N LYS A 380 -31.48 4.59 -3.13
CA LYS A 380 -30.08 4.63 -3.58
C LYS A 380 -29.08 4.19 -2.49
N TRP A 381 -29.45 4.30 -1.22
CA TRP A 381 -28.56 4.05 -0.09
C TRP A 381 -28.93 2.78 0.67
N ARG A 382 -27.97 1.88 0.86
CA ARG A 382 -28.13 0.74 1.77
C ARG A 382 -27.69 1.14 3.17
N VAL A 383 -28.66 1.27 4.07
CA VAL A 383 -28.39 1.47 5.50
C VAL A 383 -28.22 0.12 6.18
N VAL A 384 -27.15 -0.04 6.94
CA VAL A 384 -26.87 -1.25 7.74
C VAL A 384 -26.96 -0.89 9.22
N ARG A 385 -27.92 -1.46 9.96
CA ARG A 385 -28.06 -1.24 11.41
C ARG A 385 -27.60 -2.48 12.17
N THR A 386 -26.66 -2.33 13.09
CA THR A 386 -26.40 -3.41 14.06
C THR A 386 -27.52 -3.45 15.09
N GLY A 387 -27.96 -4.66 15.43
CA GLY A 387 -29.15 -4.98 16.21
C GLY A 387 -30.34 -5.50 15.39
N THR A 388 -30.47 -5.09 14.11
CA THR A 388 -31.56 -5.54 13.23
C THR A 388 -31.03 -6.36 12.06
N GLU A 389 -30.33 -5.72 11.12
CA GLU A 389 -29.68 -6.43 10.01
C GLU A 389 -28.42 -7.18 10.48
N MET A 390 -27.75 -6.65 11.51
CA MET A 390 -26.45 -7.13 11.96
C MET A 390 -26.36 -7.58 13.43
N GLY A 391 -27.48 -7.82 14.15
CA GLY A 391 -27.47 -8.30 15.56
C GLY A 391 -26.60 -7.44 16.50
N PRO A 392 -26.52 -7.69 17.81
CA PRO A 392 -25.65 -6.88 18.65
C PRO A 392 -24.18 -7.20 18.35
N VAL A 393 -23.38 -6.18 18.02
CA VAL A 393 -21.91 -6.27 18.05
C VAL A 393 -21.52 -5.85 19.46
N ASN A 394 -20.61 -6.55 20.15
CA ASN A 394 -20.14 -6.27 21.52
C ASN A 394 -21.22 -6.06 22.63
N GLY A 395 -22.47 -6.44 22.38
CA GLY A 395 -23.60 -6.20 23.30
C GLY A 395 -24.33 -4.87 23.06
N GLU A 396 -23.92 -4.09 22.04
CA GLU A 396 -24.56 -2.84 21.63
C GLU A 396 -25.25 -2.98 20.25
N SER A 397 -26.40 -2.33 20.11
CA SER A 397 -27.01 -2.03 18.80
C SER A 397 -26.43 -0.71 18.31
N GLN A 398 -25.37 -0.79 17.52
CA GLN A 398 -24.78 0.31 16.74
C GLN A 398 -25.47 0.39 15.37
N ALA A 399 -26.56 1.13 15.28
CA ALA A 399 -26.79 1.86 14.04
C ALA A 399 -25.94 3.13 14.16
N TYR A 400 -25.11 3.46 13.16
CA TYR A 400 -24.84 4.89 12.95
C TYR A 400 -26.21 5.47 12.62
N VAL A 401 -26.86 6.04 13.65
CA VAL A 401 -28.32 6.08 13.78
C VAL A 401 -28.93 6.59 12.49
N ASP A 402 -29.60 5.71 11.76
CA ASP A 402 -30.29 6.06 10.54
C ASP A 402 -31.61 6.76 10.87
N SER A 403 -31.46 7.99 11.33
CA SER A 403 -32.52 8.90 11.71
C SER A 403 -32.27 10.23 11.01
N THR A 404 -33.34 10.90 10.62
CA THR A 404 -33.29 12.28 10.12
C THR A 404 -32.70 13.27 11.14
N ASP A 405 -32.62 12.89 12.41
CA ASP A 405 -31.93 13.68 13.45
C ASP A 405 -30.39 13.62 13.37
N ASN A 406 -29.88 12.58 12.74
CA ASN A 406 -28.46 12.20 12.72
C ASN A 406 -27.89 12.28 11.31
N VAL A 407 -28.66 11.88 10.31
CA VAL A 407 -28.30 11.88 8.90
C VAL A 407 -29.41 12.57 8.13
N ARG A 408 -29.15 13.80 7.68
CA ARG A 408 -30.13 14.60 6.95
C ARG A 408 -29.47 15.34 5.80
N VAL A 409 -30.31 15.89 4.94
CA VAL A 409 -29.88 16.73 3.84
C VAL A 409 -30.32 18.16 4.13
N ALA A 410 -29.42 19.13 3.93
CA ALA A 410 -29.79 20.55 3.92
C ALA A 410 -28.80 21.34 3.05
N ASN A 411 -29.31 22.31 2.30
CA ASN A 411 -28.51 23.24 1.50
C ASN A 411 -27.53 22.55 0.52
N GLY A 412 -27.94 21.45 -0.12
CA GLY A 412 -27.07 20.72 -1.05
C GLY A 412 -25.98 19.89 -0.38
N ALA A 413 -26.09 19.63 0.93
CA ALA A 413 -25.09 18.88 1.69
C ALA A 413 -25.72 17.75 2.52
N LEU A 414 -24.98 16.65 2.62
CA LEU A 414 -25.21 15.62 3.63
C LEU A 414 -24.72 16.13 4.99
N LEU A 415 -25.63 16.24 5.95
CA LEU A 415 -25.34 16.61 7.33
C LEU A 415 -25.30 15.36 8.20
N LEU A 416 -24.17 15.16 8.87
CA LEU A 416 -23.97 14.11 9.87
C LEU A 416 -23.88 14.74 11.26
N HIS A 417 -24.77 14.32 12.16
CA HIS A 417 -24.82 14.76 13.55
C HIS A 417 -24.60 13.56 14.47
N ALA A 418 -23.41 13.48 15.04
CA ALA A 418 -23.07 12.48 16.03
C ALA A 418 -23.81 12.80 17.34
N LYS A 419 -24.65 11.87 17.82
CA LYS A 419 -25.28 11.98 19.15
C LYS A 419 -24.50 11.12 20.15
N TYR A 420 -23.95 11.75 21.18
CA TYR A 420 -23.34 11.07 22.33
C TYR A 420 -24.31 11.11 23.52
N CYS A 421 -24.66 9.95 24.09
CA CYS A 421 -25.58 9.87 25.23
C CYS A 421 -24.86 9.41 26.50
N LEU A 422 -24.42 10.39 27.32
CA LEU A 422 -23.66 10.18 28.56
C LEU A 422 -24.44 9.39 29.64
N ALA A 423 -25.78 9.38 29.56
CA ALA A 423 -26.66 8.82 30.58
C ALA A 423 -26.89 7.29 30.49
N ALA A 424 -26.49 6.63 29.40
CA ALA A 424 -26.78 5.19 29.19
C ALA A 424 -26.04 4.25 30.17
N ARG A 425 -24.96 4.71 30.83
CA ARG A 425 -24.23 3.91 31.85
C ARG A 425 -24.96 3.78 33.20
N ARG A 426 -25.96 4.61 33.50
CA ARG A 426 -26.62 4.59 34.83
C ARG A 426 -27.82 3.64 34.95
N ARG A 427 -28.28 3.02 33.85
CA ARG A 427 -29.47 2.15 33.86
C ARG A 427 -29.19 0.65 34.04
N ALA A 428 -27.94 0.24 34.21
CA ALA A 428 -27.56 -1.16 34.48
C ALA A 428 -27.56 -1.55 35.97
N ALA A 429 -28.12 -0.73 36.87
CA ALA A 429 -28.31 -1.07 38.27
C ALA A 429 -29.80 -0.98 38.64
N ALA A 430 -30.50 -2.12 38.57
CA ALA A 430 -31.78 -2.30 39.24
C ALA A 430 -31.57 -2.77 40.70
N PRO A 431 -32.44 -2.41 41.65
CA PRO A 431 -32.20 -2.61 43.08
C PRO A 431 -32.66 -3.99 43.53
N THR A 432 -31.78 -4.76 44.19
CA THR A 432 -32.16 -5.96 44.93
C THR A 432 -32.45 -5.61 46.39
N THR A 433 -33.69 -5.83 46.81
CA THR A 433 -34.15 -5.79 48.21
C THR A 433 -33.60 -6.99 49.01
N SER A 434 -32.81 -6.68 50.06
CA SER A 434 -32.62 -7.24 51.44
C SER A 434 -32.91 -8.74 51.79
N PRO A 435 -32.41 -9.31 52.94
CA PRO A 435 -31.66 -8.70 54.05
C PRO A 435 -30.49 -9.51 54.67
N ARG A 436 -29.79 -8.84 55.62
CA ARG A 436 -28.95 -9.36 56.74
C ARG A 436 -27.58 -9.99 56.42
N ALA A 437 -26.51 -9.28 56.82
CA ALA A 437 -25.74 -9.59 58.04
C ALA A 437 -24.84 -8.40 58.40
N ALA A 438 -24.86 -8.04 59.68
CA ALA A 438 -24.11 -6.93 60.25
C ALA A 438 -22.61 -7.26 60.36
N SER A 439 -21.74 -6.28 60.12
CA SER A 439 -20.64 -6.02 61.05
C SER A 439 -20.06 -4.62 60.84
N THR A 440 -20.09 -3.89 61.93
CA THR A 440 -19.49 -2.61 62.29
C THR A 440 -18.05 -2.37 61.81
N ARG A 441 -17.74 -1.18 61.27
CA ARG A 441 -16.97 -0.14 61.98
C ARG A 441 -16.84 1.18 61.19
N THR A 442 -16.78 2.22 61.99
CA THR A 442 -16.80 3.69 61.82
C THR A 442 -15.70 4.27 60.92
N PRO A 443 -15.88 5.50 60.37
CA PRO A 443 -14.95 6.15 59.46
C PRO A 443 -13.99 7.08 60.23
N THR A 444 -12.78 7.26 59.71
CA THR A 444 -11.97 8.44 60.01
C THR A 444 -11.44 9.05 58.73
N SER A 445 -11.87 10.29 58.52
CA SER A 445 -11.29 11.33 57.68
C SER A 445 -9.78 11.45 57.87
N THR A 446 -9.06 11.81 56.81
CA THR A 446 -8.33 13.10 56.69
C THR A 446 -7.50 13.10 55.40
N SER A 447 -7.83 14.03 54.48
CA SER A 447 -6.83 14.78 53.69
C SER A 447 -5.95 15.61 54.65
N PRO A 448 -4.72 16.09 54.30
CA PRO A 448 -4.48 16.79 53.02
C PRO A 448 -3.05 16.74 52.41
N THR A 449 -2.99 17.26 51.16
CA THR A 449 -1.91 18.04 50.49
C THR A 449 -0.47 17.50 50.45
N ALA A 450 0.12 17.45 49.24
CA ALA A 450 0.97 18.54 48.72
C ALA A 450 1.66 18.17 47.37
N ARG A 451 1.70 19.20 46.51
CA ARG A 451 2.44 19.37 45.23
C ARG A 451 1.90 18.71 43.97
#